data_AF-A0A954LTZ5-F1
#
_entry.id   AF-A0A954LTZ5-F1
#
_cell.length_a   1.000
_cell.length_b   1.000
_cell.length_c   1.000
_cell.angle_alpha   90.00
_cell.angle_beta   90.00
_cell.angle_gamma   90.00
#
_symmetry.space_group_name_H-M   'P 1'
#
loop_
_entity.id
_entity.type
_entity.pdbx_description
1 polymer ?
#
loop_
_entity_poly.entity_id
_entity_poly.type
_entity_poly.pdbx_seq_one_letter_code
_entity_poly.pdbx_strand_id
1 'polypeptide(L)'
;MDGHPPETDRSLSDFVTLEYILLGDLRDLLEEEPGEQTTRWLIAVLDTLLDTLPRELALKSEDGYLEDVLCEHPHWQPQVERLRSEYMRLCVWLEELRDRLINRSPMSDIADRVRHDLREWMAALHAHHRHEHRLLQTSINLEVGGGD
;
A
#
# COMPACT_ATOMS: atom_id res chain seq x y z
N MET A 1 -8.03 7.76 37.72
CA MET A 1 -8.00 6.49 36.99
C MET A 1 -8.29 6.88 35.56
N ASP A 2 -7.24 7.31 34.87
CA ASP A 2 -7.28 7.89 33.54
C ASP A 2 -7.54 6.76 32.54
N GLY A 3 -8.80 6.61 32.16
CA GLY A 3 -9.18 5.80 31.00
C GLY A 3 -8.87 6.61 29.75
N HIS A 4 -7.68 6.38 29.19
CA HIS A 4 -7.35 6.77 27.82
C HIS A 4 -8.53 6.39 26.90
N PRO A 5 -8.98 7.25 25.99
CA PRO A 5 -9.98 6.83 24.99
C PRO A 5 -9.42 5.63 24.23
N PRO A 6 -10.26 4.70 23.72
CA PRO A 6 -9.77 3.64 22.86
C PRO A 6 -9.10 4.31 21.66
N GLU A 7 -7.78 4.31 21.66
CA GLU A 7 -6.97 4.66 20.52
C GLU A 7 -7.50 3.80 19.40
N THR A 8 -8.09 4.44 18.39
CA THR A 8 -8.83 3.81 17.30
C THR A 8 -8.07 2.60 16.80
N ASP A 9 -8.46 1.41 17.27
CA ASP A 9 -7.93 0.12 16.86
C ASP A 9 -8.43 -0.12 15.45
N ARG A 10 -7.86 0.61 14.49
CA ARG A 10 -8.13 0.39 13.08
C ARG A 10 -7.54 -0.97 12.79
N SER A 11 -8.43 -1.96 12.72
CA SER A 11 -8.07 -3.30 12.28
C SER A 11 -7.47 -3.22 10.87
N LEU A 12 -6.59 -4.14 10.54
CA LEU A 12 -5.99 -4.30 9.22
C LEU A 12 -7.04 -4.30 8.08
N SER A 13 -8.25 -4.80 8.35
CA SER A 13 -9.37 -4.76 7.40
C SER A 13 -9.83 -3.33 7.05
N ASP A 14 -9.74 -2.40 8.00
CA ASP A 14 -10.09 -0.99 7.82
C ASP A 14 -9.06 -0.29 6.92
N PHE A 15 -7.77 -0.61 7.10
CA PHE A 15 -6.67 -0.13 6.24
C PHE A 15 -6.80 -0.63 4.81
N VAL A 16 -7.05 -1.94 4.62
CA VAL A 16 -7.28 -2.52 3.30
C VAL A 16 -8.50 -1.87 2.64
N THR A 17 -9.60 -1.69 3.38
CA THR A 17 -10.80 -1.04 2.85
C THR A 17 -10.52 0.40 2.42
N LEU A 18 -9.79 1.16 3.25
CA LEU A 18 -9.39 2.52 2.95
C LEU A 18 -8.49 2.57 1.71
N GLU A 19 -7.52 1.66 1.58
CA GLU A 19 -6.67 1.55 0.40
C GLU A 19 -7.51 1.33 -0.87
N TYR A 20 -8.47 0.40 -0.86
CA TYR A 20 -9.36 0.16 -2.01
C TYR A 20 -10.19 1.40 -2.36
N ILE A 21 -10.69 2.14 -1.38
CA ILE A 21 -11.43 3.39 -1.60
C ILE A 21 -10.51 4.43 -2.24
N LEU A 22 -9.32 4.65 -1.68
CA LEU A 22 -8.34 5.61 -2.19
C LEU A 22 -7.84 5.27 -3.59
N LEU A 23 -7.66 3.98 -3.91
CA LEU A 23 -7.32 3.52 -5.26
C LEU A 23 -8.47 3.78 -6.25
N GLY A 24 -9.72 3.65 -5.80
CA GLY A 24 -10.90 4.01 -6.56
C GLY A 24 -10.96 5.51 -6.86
N ASP A 25 -10.76 6.33 -5.83
CA ASP A 25 -10.71 7.80 -5.92
C ASP A 25 -9.56 8.25 -6.83
N LEU A 26 -8.38 7.65 -6.68
CA LEU A 26 -7.22 7.90 -7.53
C LEU A 26 -7.56 7.58 -8.99
N ARG A 27 -8.20 6.44 -9.28
CA ARG A 27 -8.61 6.09 -10.65
C ARG A 27 -9.57 7.14 -11.23
N ASP A 28 -10.57 7.57 -10.46
CA ASP A 28 -11.53 8.59 -10.89
C ASP A 28 -10.84 9.91 -11.23
N LEU A 29 -9.94 10.38 -10.35
CA LEU A 29 -9.12 11.58 -10.56
C LEU A 29 -8.18 11.48 -11.77
N LEU A 30 -7.73 10.27 -12.11
CA LEU A 30 -6.90 10.01 -13.29
C LEU A 30 -7.72 10.06 -14.59
N GLU A 31 -9.03 9.85 -14.54
CA GLU A 31 -9.96 9.94 -15.67
C GLU A 31 -10.46 11.38 -15.90
N GLU A 32 -10.53 12.20 -14.84
CA GLU A 32 -10.89 13.63 -14.93
C GLU A 32 -9.89 14.46 -15.75
N GLU A 33 -10.26 15.68 -16.17
CA GLU A 33 -9.35 16.60 -16.86
C GLU A 33 -8.27 17.16 -15.91
N PRO A 34 -7.01 17.32 -16.36
CA PRO A 34 -5.94 17.81 -15.49
C PRO A 34 -6.11 19.30 -15.21
N GLY A 35 -6.62 19.61 -14.01
CA GLY A 35 -6.76 20.98 -13.51
C GLY A 35 -6.14 21.17 -12.12
N GLU A 36 -6.13 22.41 -11.63
CA GLU A 36 -5.62 22.74 -10.29
C GLU A 36 -6.36 21.99 -9.18
N GLN A 37 -7.68 21.81 -9.34
CA GLN A 37 -8.50 21.09 -8.37
C GLN A 37 -8.15 19.60 -8.34
N THR A 38 -8.12 18.94 -9.50
CA THR A 38 -7.69 17.55 -9.65
C THR A 38 -6.29 17.34 -9.09
N THR A 39 -5.37 18.29 -9.31
CA THR A 39 -4.00 18.26 -8.75
C THR A 39 -4.01 18.25 -7.23
N ARG A 40 -4.79 19.13 -6.60
CA ARG A 40 -4.88 19.19 -5.13
C ARG A 40 -5.47 17.91 -4.54
N TRP A 41 -6.51 17.38 -5.15
CA TRP A 41 -7.11 16.10 -4.73
C TRP A 41 -6.14 14.94 -4.91
N LEU A 42 -5.46 14.87 -6.05
CA LEU A 42 -4.43 13.86 -6.31
C LEU A 42 -3.34 13.92 -5.23
N ILE A 43 -2.81 15.11 -4.92
CA ILE A 43 -1.80 15.26 -3.86
C ILE A 43 -2.36 14.82 -2.49
N ALA A 44 -3.62 15.14 -2.17
CA ALA A 44 -4.23 14.75 -0.90
C ALA A 44 -4.44 13.22 -0.79
N VAL A 45 -4.87 12.57 -1.88
CA VAL A 45 -5.00 11.12 -1.96
C VAL A 45 -3.64 10.44 -1.83
N LEU A 46 -2.61 10.97 -2.51
CA LEU A 46 -1.24 10.46 -2.41
C LEU A 46 -0.67 10.62 -0.99
N ASP A 47 -0.91 11.76 -0.33
CA ASP A 47 -0.49 12.01 1.05
C ASP A 47 -1.16 11.03 2.02
N THR A 48 -2.46 10.78 1.82
CA THR A 48 -3.22 9.80 2.61
C THR A 48 -2.72 8.38 2.39
N LEU A 49 -2.42 7.99 1.14
CA LEU A 49 -1.81 6.70 0.84
C LEU A 49 -0.43 6.57 1.50
N LEU A 50 0.43 7.58 1.41
CA LEU A 50 1.75 7.58 2.08
C LEU A 50 1.64 7.47 3.60
N ASP A 51 0.58 7.99 4.21
CA ASP A 51 0.38 7.84 5.65
C ASP A 51 -0.21 6.46 6.02
N THR A 52 -1.05 5.90 5.14
CA THR A 52 -1.83 4.67 5.39
C THR A 52 -1.02 3.42 5.12
N LEU A 53 -0.35 3.34 3.97
CA LEU A 53 0.41 2.18 3.50
C LEU A 53 1.48 1.73 4.53
N PRO A 54 2.41 2.56 5.00
CA PRO A 54 3.44 2.11 5.94
C PRO A 54 2.87 1.67 7.28
N ARG A 55 1.74 2.25 7.72
CA ARG A 55 1.04 1.80 8.94
C ARG A 55 0.43 0.42 8.73
N GLU A 56 -0.17 0.16 7.57
CA GLU A 56 -0.67 -1.18 7.22
C GLU A 56 0.48 -2.20 7.24
N LEU A 57 1.63 -1.88 6.65
CA LEU A 57 2.79 -2.78 6.66
C LEU A 57 3.31 -3.04 8.08
N ALA A 58 3.36 -2.01 8.93
CA ALA A 58 3.76 -2.13 10.33
C ALA A 58 2.81 -3.05 11.09
N LEU A 59 1.49 -2.88 10.92
CA LEU A 59 0.47 -3.74 11.52
C LEU A 59 0.55 -5.18 11.00
N LYS A 60 0.81 -5.38 9.70
CA LYS A 60 1.06 -6.70 9.10
C LYS A 60 2.31 -7.39 9.67
N SER A 61 3.27 -6.60 10.16
CA SER A 61 4.64 -7.03 10.47
C SER A 61 4.94 -7.24 11.94
N GLU A 62 4.41 -6.40 12.83
CA GLU A 62 4.75 -6.35 14.28
C GLU A 62 3.69 -7.04 15.15
N ASP A 63 2.43 -7.06 14.70
CA ASP A 63 1.30 -7.71 15.40
C ASP A 63 0.43 -8.51 14.41
N GLY A 64 0.99 -8.81 13.23
CA GLY A 64 0.25 -9.32 12.08
C GLY A 64 0.63 -10.72 11.64
N TYR A 65 -0.11 -11.24 10.67
CA TYR A 65 0.06 -12.60 10.16
C TYR A 65 1.45 -12.88 9.56
N LEU A 66 2.24 -11.87 9.17
CA LEU A 66 3.59 -12.11 8.64
C LEU A 66 4.52 -12.61 9.74
N GLU A 67 4.35 -12.13 10.97
CA GLU A 67 5.16 -12.58 12.10
C GLU A 67 4.77 -14.01 12.52
N ASP A 68 3.47 -14.31 12.48
CA ASP A 68 2.92 -15.65 12.70
C ASP A 68 3.49 -16.66 11.68
N VAL A 69 3.46 -16.31 10.38
CA VAL A 69 4.06 -17.12 9.30
C VAL A 69 5.57 -17.31 9.51
N LEU A 70 6.30 -16.31 10.01
CA LEU A 70 7.73 -16.47 10.30
C LEU A 70 8.01 -17.34 11.53
N CYS A 71 7.10 -17.32 12.52
CA CYS A 71 7.17 -18.19 13.69
C CYS A 71 7.01 -19.66 13.28
N GLU A 72 6.03 -19.95 12.43
CA GLU A 72 5.75 -21.29 11.91
C GLU A 72 6.77 -21.74 10.85
N HIS A 73 7.23 -20.79 10.04
CA HIS A 73 8.08 -21.03 8.88
C HIS A 73 9.25 -20.03 8.82
N PRO A 74 10.32 -20.23 9.63
CA PRO A 74 11.48 -19.33 9.65
C PRO A 74 12.24 -19.26 8.32
N HIS A 75 12.15 -20.30 7.49
CA HIS A 75 12.68 -20.33 6.11
C HIS A 75 12.02 -19.32 5.14
N TRP A 76 10.93 -18.65 5.55
CA TRP A 76 10.20 -17.65 4.75
C TRP A 76 10.65 -16.22 5.02
N GLN A 77 11.60 -16.05 5.93
CA GLN A 77 12.24 -14.77 6.22
C GLN A 77 12.67 -13.99 4.96
N PRO A 78 13.39 -14.58 3.98
CA PRO A 78 13.80 -13.82 2.81
C PRO A 78 12.61 -13.38 1.93
N GLN A 79 11.49 -14.11 1.94
CA GLN A 79 10.28 -13.76 1.21
C GLN A 79 9.53 -12.62 1.90
N VAL A 80 9.42 -12.65 3.24
CA VAL A 80 8.80 -11.57 4.02
C VAL A 80 9.64 -10.29 3.95
N GLU A 81 10.96 -10.39 4.05
CA GLU A 81 11.86 -9.23 3.87
C GLU A 81 11.78 -8.66 2.45
N ARG A 82 11.61 -9.52 1.44
CA ARG A 82 11.39 -9.09 0.06
C ARG A 82 10.07 -8.35 -0.10
N LEU A 83 8.98 -8.85 0.47
CA LEU A 83 7.69 -8.17 0.50
C LEU A 83 7.82 -6.78 1.15
N ARG A 84 8.40 -6.70 2.35
CA ARG A 84 8.64 -5.42 3.05
C ARG A 84 9.45 -4.45 2.19
N SER A 85 10.49 -4.94 1.51
CA SER A 85 11.33 -4.13 0.63
C SER A 85 10.60 -3.65 -0.63
N GLU A 86 9.78 -4.50 -1.25
CA GLU A 86 8.94 -4.12 -2.39
C GLU A 86 7.94 -3.03 -1.99
N TYR A 87 7.32 -3.16 -0.83
CA TYR A 87 6.36 -2.19 -0.31
C TYR A 87 7.01 -0.85 0.04
N MET A 88 8.19 -0.85 0.67
CA MET A 88 8.97 0.38 0.90
C MET A 88 9.32 1.10 -0.40
N ARG A 89 9.68 0.36 -1.46
CA ARG A 89 9.94 0.97 -2.78
C ARG A 89 8.69 1.61 -3.37
N LEU A 90 7.50 1.01 -3.17
CA LEU A 90 6.23 1.61 -3.61
C LEU A 90 5.95 2.92 -2.89
N CYS A 91 6.23 3.02 -1.58
CA CYS A 91 6.11 4.28 -0.84
C CYS A 91 7.06 5.35 -1.36
N VAL A 92 8.34 5.01 -1.55
CA VAL A 92 9.34 5.97 -2.08
C VAL A 92 8.94 6.47 -3.47
N TRP A 93 8.49 5.56 -4.35
CA TRP A 93 8.02 5.95 -5.68
C TRP A 93 6.84 6.91 -5.61
N LEU A 94 5.89 6.67 -4.70
CA LEU A 94 4.72 7.53 -4.55
C LEU A 94 5.08 8.90 -3.94
N GLU A 95 6.07 8.95 -3.04
CA GLU A 95 6.64 10.19 -2.52
C GLU A 95 7.32 11.00 -3.63
N GLU A 96 8.11 10.36 -4.50
CA GLU A 96 8.72 11.04 -5.65
C GLU A 96 7.66 11.58 -6.63
N LEU A 97 6.56 10.87 -6.84
CA LEU A 97 5.44 11.36 -7.66
C LEU A 97 4.77 12.58 -7.03
N ARG A 98 4.54 12.55 -5.72
CA ARG A 98 4.01 13.69 -4.97
C ARG A 98 4.95 14.90 -5.05
N ASP A 99 6.25 14.71 -4.81
CA ASP A 99 7.22 15.81 -4.89
C ASP A 99 7.22 16.44 -6.29
N ARG A 100 7.19 15.62 -7.34
CA ARG A 100 7.11 16.10 -8.73
C ARG A 100 5.86 16.94 -8.99
N LEU A 101 4.72 16.54 -8.44
CA LEU A 101 3.46 17.30 -8.55
C LEU A 101 3.51 18.64 -7.81
N ILE A 102 4.24 18.71 -6.70
CA ILE A 102 4.40 19.94 -5.89
C ILE A 102 5.45 20.87 -6.51
N ASN A 103 6.58 20.33 -6.98
CA ASN A 103 7.74 21.10 -7.43
C ASN A 103 7.72 21.49 -8.92
N ARG A 104 6.94 20.84 -9.79
CA ARG A 104 6.93 21.14 -11.23
C ARG A 104 5.69 21.90 -11.70
N SER A 105 5.97 22.74 -12.71
CA SER A 105 5.08 23.62 -13.49
C SER A 105 3.83 22.91 -14.06
N PRO A 106 2.90 23.63 -14.74
CA PRO A 106 1.47 23.35 -14.73
C PRO A 106 1.12 21.89 -15.08
N MET A 107 0.22 21.34 -14.26
CA MET A 107 -0.32 19.97 -14.33
C MET A 107 -0.57 19.48 -15.76
N SER A 108 -1.04 20.34 -16.67
CA SER A 108 -1.33 19.96 -18.06
C SER A 108 -0.16 19.36 -18.85
N ASP A 109 1.10 19.70 -18.54
CA ASP A 109 2.27 19.18 -19.28
C ASP A 109 2.76 17.84 -18.73
N ILE A 110 2.67 17.65 -17.41
CA ILE A 110 3.14 16.46 -16.71
C ILE A 110 2.04 15.45 -16.39
N ALA A 111 0.76 15.84 -16.52
CA ALA A 111 -0.38 15.01 -16.12
C ALA A 111 -0.40 13.66 -16.82
N ASP A 112 -0.13 13.60 -18.12
CA ASP A 112 -0.12 12.34 -18.85
C ASP A 112 0.96 11.38 -18.32
N ARG A 113 2.16 11.92 -18.03
CA ARG A 113 3.26 11.16 -17.42
C ARG A 113 2.93 10.73 -16.01
N VAL A 114 2.42 11.64 -15.17
CA VAL A 114 2.01 11.34 -13.79
C VAL A 114 0.91 10.28 -13.79
N ARG A 115 -0.06 10.38 -14.69
CA ARG A 115 -1.12 9.38 -14.84
C ARG A 115 -0.55 8.02 -15.22
N HIS A 116 0.38 7.99 -16.17
CA HIS A 116 1.06 6.77 -16.57
C HIS A 116 1.84 6.16 -15.41
N ASP A 117 2.68 6.95 -14.74
CA ASP A 117 3.44 6.53 -13.55
C ASP A 117 2.52 6.00 -12.43
N LEU A 118 1.41 6.69 -12.15
CA LEU A 118 0.45 6.25 -11.13
C LEU A 118 -0.25 4.95 -11.51
N ARG A 119 -0.56 4.73 -12.79
CA ARG A 119 -1.14 3.47 -13.28
C ARG A 119 -0.14 2.31 -13.13
N GLU A 120 1.12 2.57 -13.46
CA GLU A 120 2.20 1.59 -13.25
C GLU A 120 2.39 1.29 -11.77
N TRP A 121 2.37 2.32 -10.91
CA TRP A 121 2.43 2.16 -9.46
C TRP A 121 1.26 1.32 -8.92
N MET A 122 0.02 1.59 -9.34
CA MET A 122 -1.15 0.79 -8.95
C MET A 122 -1.00 -0.68 -9.40
N ALA A 123 -0.49 -0.91 -10.61
CA ALA A 123 -0.23 -2.26 -11.10
C ALA A 123 0.84 -2.99 -10.27
N ALA A 124 1.88 -2.26 -9.84
CA ALA A 124 2.92 -2.78 -8.97
C ALA A 124 2.40 -3.09 -7.55
N LEU A 125 1.54 -2.24 -6.99
CA LEU A 125 0.85 -2.49 -5.72
C LEU A 125 -0.04 -3.75 -5.80
N HIS A 126 -0.86 -3.87 -6.83
CA HIS A 126 -1.63 -5.10 -7.08
C HIS A 126 -0.75 -6.35 -7.24
N ALA A 127 0.41 -6.22 -7.89
CA ALA A 127 1.36 -7.32 -7.99
C ALA A 127 1.93 -7.71 -6.62
N HIS A 128 2.20 -6.72 -5.76
CA HIS A 128 2.62 -6.92 -4.38
C HIS A 128 1.55 -7.67 -3.57
N HIS A 129 0.29 -7.23 -3.56
CA HIS A 129 -0.79 -7.95 -2.86
C HIS A 129 -0.97 -9.38 -3.37
N ARG A 130 -0.79 -9.63 -4.67
CA ARG A 130 -0.81 -11.00 -5.20
C ARG A 130 0.39 -11.83 -4.76
N HIS A 131 1.55 -11.20 -4.54
CA HIS A 131 2.72 -11.88 -3.98
C HIS A 131 2.44 -12.24 -2.52
N GLU A 132 1.93 -11.29 -1.73
CA GLU A 132 1.54 -11.47 -0.33
C GLU A 132 0.49 -12.58 -0.18
N HIS A 133 -0.59 -12.52 -0.97
CA HIS A 133 -1.65 -13.52 -0.91
C HIS A 133 -1.12 -14.91 -1.30
N ARG A 134 -0.24 -15.01 -2.31
CA ARG A 134 0.39 -16.29 -2.65
C ARG A 134 1.29 -16.81 -1.54
N LEU A 135 1.99 -15.92 -0.84
CA LEU A 135 2.81 -16.28 0.30
C LEU A 135 1.94 -16.93 1.38
N LEU A 136 0.85 -16.25 1.77
CA LEU A 136 -0.12 -16.74 2.75
C LEU A 136 -0.80 -18.04 2.34
N GLN A 137 -1.23 -18.15 1.08
CA GLN A 137 -1.82 -19.39 0.58
C GLN A 137 -0.85 -20.55 0.64
N THR A 138 0.43 -20.30 0.39
CA THR A 138 1.43 -21.36 0.37
C THR A 138 1.83 -21.78 1.79
N SER A 139 1.89 -20.86 2.76
CA SER A 139 2.09 -21.22 4.17
C SER A 139 0.95 -22.11 4.67
N ILE A 140 -0.31 -21.71 4.43
CA ILE A 140 -1.49 -22.50 4.82
C ILE A 140 -1.50 -23.88 4.14
N ASN A 141 -1.14 -23.97 2.86
CA ASN A 141 -1.09 -25.26 2.15
C ASN A 141 0.05 -26.17 2.64
N LEU A 142 1.16 -25.59 3.12
CA LEU A 142 2.28 -26.35 3.70
C LEU A 142 1.92 -26.92 5.08
N GLU A 143 1.13 -26.21 5.89
CA GLU A 143 0.60 -26.72 7.15
C GLU A 143 -0.36 -27.92 6.95
N VAL A 144 -1.19 -27.90 5.90
CA VAL A 144 -2.16 -28.98 5.61
C VAL A 144 -1.48 -30.28 5.11
N GLY A 145 -0.24 -30.21 4.64
CA GLY A 145 0.49 -31.36 4.09
C GLY A 145 1.23 -32.25 5.12
N GLY A 146 1.16 -31.93 6.41
CA GLY A 146 1.89 -32.64 7.48
C GLY A 146 1.18 -33.83 8.13
N GLY A 147 0.12 -34.35 7.52
CA GLY A 147 -0.63 -35.51 8.02
C GLY A 147 -0.51 -36.72 7.10
N ASP A 148 0.54 -37.52 7.27
CA ASP A 148 0.57 -38.95 6.91
C ASP A 148 1.06 -39.76 8.12
#